data_AF-A0A836T392-F1
#
_entry.id   AF-A0A836T392-F1
#
_cell.length_a   1.000
_cell.length_b   1.000
_cell.length_c   1.000
_cell.angle_alpha   90.00
_cell.angle_beta   90.00
_cell.angle_gamma   90.00
#
_symmetry.space_group_name_H-M   'P 1'
#
loop_
_entity.id
_entity.type
_entity.pdbx_description
1 polymer ?
#
loop_
_entity_poly.entity_id
_entity_poly.type
_entity_poly.pdbx_seq_one_letter_code
_entity_poly.pdbx_strand_id
1 'polypeptide(L)' 'MTLEEGLELIENYKKGLQKFMDLLPEQSVQLGPEMIKTLSMNSKNEIKNLEAIEKALKRQSKYESALSE' A
#
# COMPACT_ATOMS: atom_id res chain seq x y z
N MET A 1 16.33 -10.74 2.82
CA MET A 1 15.10 -9.98 3.02
C MET A 1 14.62 -10.20 4.45
N THR A 2 14.80 -9.20 5.31
CA THR A 2 14.34 -9.20 6.71
C THR A 2 12.89 -8.71 6.80
N LEU A 3 12.29 -8.83 7.98
CA LEU A 3 10.96 -8.26 8.24
C LEU A 3 10.98 -6.73 8.12
N GLU A 4 12.03 -6.04 8.60
CA GLU A 4 12.15 -4.59 8.45
C GLU A 4 12.20 -4.18 6.98
N GLU A 5 13.02 -4.87 6.18
CA GLU A 5 13.12 -4.61 4.73
C GLU A 5 11.76 -4.81 4.04
N GLY A 6 11.02 -5.87 4.41
CA GLY A 6 9.67 -6.11 3.89
C GLY A 6 8.64 -5.04 4.28
N LEU A 7 8.67 -4.58 5.53
CA LEU A 7 7.78 -3.51 6.01
C LEU A 7 8.10 -2.16 5.35
N GLU A 8 9.39 -1.87 5.13
CA GLU A 8 9.82 -0.67 4.41
C GLU A 8 9.36 -0.69 2.95
N LEU A 9 9.43 -1.85 2.27
CA LEU A 9 8.92 -2.01 0.91
C LEU A 9 7.41 -1.73 0.83
N ILE A 10 6.63 -2.26 1.79
CA ILE A 10 5.18 -2.00 1.87
C ILE A 10 4.90 -0.50 2.05
N GLU A 11 5.62 0.16 2.95
CA GLU A 11 5.45 1.59 3.22
C GLU A 11 5.80 2.45 1.99
N ASN A 12 6.91 2.13 1.31
CA ASN A 12 7.34 2.82 0.10
C ASN A 12 6.32 2.65 -1.04
N TYR A 13 5.74 1.46 -1.19
CA TYR A 13 4.73 1.21 -2.20
C TYR A 13 3.42 1.97 -1.92
N LYS A 14 2.93 1.98 -0.66
CA LYS A 14 1.77 2.80 -0.27
C LYS A 14 1.99 4.29 -0.59
N LYS A 15 3.18 4.83 -0.28
CA LYS A 15 3.54 6.21 -0.63
C LYS A 15 3.56 6.44 -2.14
N GLY A 16 4.06 5.48 -2.91
CA GLY A 16 4.03 5.51 -4.37
C GLY A 16 2.60 5.58 -4.93
N LEU A 17 1.70 4.74 -4.42
CA LEU A 17 0.29 4.75 -4.80
C LEU A 17 -0.41 6.06 -4.41
N GLN A 18 -0.10 6.62 -3.24
CA GLN A 18 -0.66 7.91 -2.84
C GLN A 18 -0.21 9.03 -3.80
N LYS A 19 1.09 9.12 -4.09
CA LYS A 19 1.62 10.10 -5.06
C LYS A 19 1.02 9.91 -6.45
N PHE A 20 0.85 8.67 -6.89
CA PHE A 20 0.19 8.37 -8.17
C PHE A 20 -1.25 8.91 -8.18
N MET A 21 -2.02 8.70 -7.10
CA MET A 21 -3.37 9.24 -6.99
C MET A 21 -3.42 10.76 -6.93
N ASP A 22 -2.44 11.40 -6.29
CA ASP A 22 -2.36 12.86 -6.21
C ASP A 22 -2.11 13.49 -7.60
N LEU A 23 -1.40 12.78 -8.48
CA LEU A 23 -1.08 13.20 -9.85
C LEU A 23 -2.12 12.76 -10.89
N LEU A 24 -2.97 11.76 -10.58
CA LEU A 24 -4.00 11.27 -11.49
C LEU A 24 -4.91 12.37 -12.06
N PRO A 25 -5.42 13.35 -11.26
CA PRO A 25 -6.26 14.43 -11.77
C PRO A 25 -5.61 15.25 -12.88
N GLU A 26 -4.28 15.40 -12.85
CA GLU A 26 -3.52 16.13 -13.88
C GLU A 26 -3.54 15.39 -15.22
N GLN A 27 -3.76 14.08 -15.20
CA GLN A 27 -3.86 13.23 -16.40
C GLN A 27 -5.30 13.11 -16.94
N SER A 28 -6.26 13.83 -16.35
CA SER A 28 -7.69 13.73 -16.69
C SER A 28 -8.01 14.00 -18.16
N VAL A 29 -7.26 14.91 -18.81
CA VAL A 29 -7.42 15.22 -20.24
C VAL A 29 -7.05 14.04 -21.14
N GLN A 30 -6.04 13.24 -20.76
CA GLN A 30 -5.55 12.12 -21.57
C GLN A 30 -6.28 10.81 -21.28
N LEU A 31 -6.58 10.54 -20.01
CA LEU A 31 -7.12 9.25 -19.58
C LEU A 31 -8.65 9.22 -19.58
N GLY A 32 -9.29 10.38 -19.47
CA GLY A 32 -10.74 10.50 -19.32
C GLY A 32 -11.23 10.11 -17.92
N PRO A 33 -12.44 10.57 -17.53
CA PRO A 33 -12.92 10.50 -16.15
C PRO A 33 -13.13 9.08 -15.62
N GLU A 34 -13.58 8.14 -16.47
CA GLU A 34 -13.83 6.75 -16.03
C GLU A 34 -12.54 5.99 -15.73
N MET A 35 -11.47 6.25 -16.51
CA MET A 35 -10.16 5.67 -16.25
C MET A 35 -9.56 6.25 -14.97
N ILE A 36 -9.63 7.58 -14.77
CA ILE A 36 -9.19 8.23 -13.52
C ILE A 36 -9.90 7.62 -12.31
N LYS A 37 -11.22 7.45 -12.40
CA LYS A 37 -12.03 6.84 -11.34
C LYS A 37 -11.59 5.41 -11.05
N THR A 38 -11.41 4.59 -12.09
CA THR A 38 -10.98 3.19 -11.96
C THR A 38 -9.61 3.08 -11.31
N LEU A 39 -8.63 3.85 -11.80
CA LEU A 39 -7.26 3.86 -11.27
C LEU A 39 -7.22 4.34 -9.82
N SER A 40 -8.04 5.35 -9.48
CA SER A 40 -8.18 5.84 -8.11
C SER A 40 -8.78 4.78 -7.18
N MET A 41 -9.83 4.08 -7.60
CA MET A 41 -10.45 3.02 -6.80
C MET A 41 -9.51 1.84 -6.59
N ASN A 42 -8.82 1.40 -7.64
CA ASN A 42 -7.87 0.30 -7.56
C ASN A 42 -6.70 0.64 -6.62
N SER A 43 -6.13 1.84 -6.74
CA SER A 43 -5.04 2.30 -5.88
C SER A 43 -5.45 2.35 -4.40
N LYS A 44 -6.68 2.82 -4.10
CA LYS A 44 -7.24 2.82 -2.74
C LYS A 44 -7.42 1.42 -2.17
N ASN A 45 -7.88 0.47 -2.99
CA ASN A 45 -8.03 -0.92 -2.56
C ASN A 45 -6.68 -1.56 -2.29
N GLU A 46 -5.67 -1.29 -3.12
CA GLU A 46 -4.33 -1.82 -2.93
C GLU A 46 -3.66 -1.29 -1.66
N ILE A 47 -3.83 0.01 -1.35
CA ILE A 47 -3.38 0.57 -0.07
C ILE A 47 -3.99 -0.17 1.12
N LYS A 48 -5.31 -0.45 1.10
CA LYS A 48 -5.98 -1.20 2.17
C LYS A 48 -5.46 -2.63 2.31
N ASN A 49 -5.19 -3.30 1.18
CA ASN A 49 -4.60 -4.65 1.19
C ASN A 49 -3.22 -4.63 1.85
N LEU A 50 -2.38 -3.64 1.50
CA LEU A 50 -1.05 -3.47 2.06
C LEU A 50 -1.08 -3.15 3.55
N GLU A 51 -2.01 -2.32 4.01
CA GLU A 51 -2.23 -2.08 5.45
C GLU A 51 -2.62 -3.36 6.20
N ALA A 52 -3.45 -4.21 5.59
CA ALA A 52 -3.83 -5.49 6.17
C ALA A 52 -2.63 -6.45 6.27
N ILE A 53 -1.80 -6.51 5.23
CA ILE A 53 -0.56 -7.30 5.21
C ILE A 53 0.42 -6.78 6.27
N GLU A 54 0.67 -5.48 6.31
CA GLU A 54 1.54 -4.84 7.30
C GLU A 54 1.09 -5.18 8.74
N LYS A 55 -0.21 -5.10 9.00
CA LYS A 55 -0.80 -5.44 10.29
C LYS A 55 -0.65 -6.93 10.64
N ALA A 56 -0.79 -7.82 9.66
CA ALA A 56 -0.60 -9.26 9.85
C ALA A 56 0.86 -9.59 10.18
N LEU A 57 1.81 -9.03 9.43
CA LEU A 57 3.24 -9.23 9.63
C LEU A 57 3.71 -8.73 11.00
N LYS A 58 3.28 -7.53 11.40
CA LYS A 58 3.57 -6.98 12.75
C LYS A 58 2.97 -7.82 13.88
N ARG A 59 1.82 -8.45 13.65
CA ARG A 59 1.21 -9.37 14.64
C ARG A 59 1.99 -10.67 14.76
N GLN A 60 2.42 -11.26 13.65
CA GLN A 60 3.23 -12.48 13.66
C GLN A 60 4.54 -12.28 14.41
N SER A 61 5.27 -11.21 14.12
CA SER A 61 6.51 -10.88 14.81
C SER A 61 6.33 -10.75 16.34
N LYS A 62 5.24 -10.09 16.79
CA LYS A 62 4.92 -10.00 18.21
C LYS A 62 4.64 -11.36 18.85
N TYR A 63 3.94 -12.24 18.13
CA TYR A 63 3.61 -13.58 18.61
C TYR A 63 4.86 -14.48 18.69
N GLU A 64 5.74 -14.43 17.69
CA GLU A 64 7.00 -15.18 17.68
C GLU A 64 7.95 -14.70 18.79
N SER A 65 8.02 -13.39 19.04
CA SER A 65 8.79 -12.84 20.15
C SER A 65 8.28 -13.31 21.51
N ALA A 66 6.95 -13.40 21.70
CA ALA A 66 6.34 -13.82 22.97
C ALA A 66 6.44 -15.33 23.25
N LEU A 67 6.66 -16.16 22.23
CA LEU A 67 6.89 -17.61 22.36
C LEU A 67 8.35 -17.96 22.66
N SER A 68 9.26 -17.01 22.44
CA SER A 68 10.71 -17.18 22.58
C SER A 68 11.24 -16.70 23.94
N GLU A 69 10.37 -16.16 24.81
CA GLU A 69 10.62 -15.75 26.20
C GLU A 69 10.11 -16.80 27.20
#